data_AF-A0A550H176-F1
#
_entry.id   AF-A0A550H176-F1
#
_cell.length_a   1.000
_cell.length_b   1.000
_cell.length_c   1.000
_cell.angle_alpha   90.00
_cell.angle_beta   90.00
_cell.angle_gamma   90.00
#
_symmetry.space_group_name_H-M   'P 1'
#
loop_
_entity.id
_entity.type
_entity.pdbx_description
1 polymer ?
#
loop_
_entity_poly.entity_id
_entity_poly.type
_entity_poly.pdbx_seq_one_letter_code
_entity_poly.pdbx_strand_id
1 'polypeptide(L)'
;MISEKRVKNLNSFEKRNRKYILYWMQSSQRTEYNLALTYAILKANKLNKPIIAFFGITPTYPKANRRHFQFMLEGLKEVNNSLEKIGIKTILLNKSPEKGIIDLAKDSCLIVADKGYIKTIKQWHKFAAGQVECPLIEVEDNVVIPVEEVSGKEEYSAATIRPKILKKTQNYLTKLGETKPVRNSLDLEFATLNFNDNKEISDLDSDESVKPVGYFKGGSSEASKHLENFIKNKLSDYPEHKNDPNADCLSNLSPYLHFGQISPIYIASKILEAPVSKAAKEAYLEELIVRRE
;
A
#
# COMPACT_ATOMS: atom_id res chain seq x y z
N MET A 1 11.70 -14.27 -0.61
CA MET A 1 11.93 -13.83 0.80
C MET A 1 11.90 -12.30 0.82
N ILE A 2 11.28 -11.68 1.82
CA ILE A 2 11.25 -10.20 1.91
C ILE A 2 12.65 -9.72 2.26
N SER A 3 13.23 -8.83 1.44
CA SER A 3 14.57 -8.28 1.69
C SER A 3 14.61 -7.54 3.03
N GLU A 4 15.60 -7.84 3.87
CA GLU A 4 15.81 -7.13 5.14
C GLU A 4 16.03 -5.64 4.95
N LYS A 5 16.50 -5.22 3.77
CA LYS A 5 16.66 -3.80 3.40
C LYS A 5 15.36 -3.02 3.31
N ARG A 6 14.20 -3.70 3.26
CA ARG A 6 12.88 -3.06 3.31
C ARG A 6 12.40 -2.80 4.74
N VAL A 7 13.04 -3.40 5.74
CA VAL A 7 12.52 -3.50 7.10
C VAL A 7 13.31 -2.57 8.01
N LYS A 8 12.60 -1.68 8.71
CA LYS A 8 13.19 -0.72 9.64
C LYS A 8 12.47 -0.74 10.97
N ASN A 9 13.21 -0.90 12.06
CA ASN A 9 12.64 -0.73 13.40
C ASN A 9 12.50 0.77 13.67
N LEU A 10 11.30 1.21 14.07
CA LEU A 10 11.01 2.60 14.41
C LEU A 10 11.20 2.90 15.91
N ASN A 11 11.31 1.86 16.73
CA ASN A 11 11.65 1.94 18.15
C ASN A 11 12.52 0.75 18.56
N SER A 12 12.98 0.74 19.82
CA SER A 12 13.89 -0.28 20.37
C SER A 12 13.22 -1.21 21.39
N PHE A 13 11.88 -1.27 21.41
CA PHE A 13 11.18 -2.17 22.32
C PHE A 13 11.34 -3.63 21.91
N GLU A 14 11.41 -4.51 22.90
CA GLU A 14 11.33 -5.95 22.67
C GLU A 14 9.88 -6.41 22.50
N LYS A 15 9.72 -7.56 21.84
CA LYS A 15 8.40 -8.17 21.62
C LYS A 15 7.74 -8.46 22.96
N ARG A 16 6.45 -8.15 23.05
CA ARG A 16 5.63 -8.47 24.22
C ARG A 16 4.84 -9.75 23.96
N ASN A 17 4.62 -10.55 25.00
CA ASN A 17 3.67 -11.66 24.91
C ASN A 17 2.24 -11.13 25.15
N ARG A 18 1.63 -10.57 24.11
CA ARG A 18 0.25 -10.06 24.13
C ARG A 18 -0.65 -10.87 23.18
N LYS A 19 -1.79 -10.33 22.77
CA LYS A 19 -2.88 -11.08 22.14
C LYS A 19 -2.65 -11.35 20.64
N TYR A 20 -2.16 -10.36 19.89
CA TYR A 20 -2.08 -10.42 18.42
C TYR A 20 -0.87 -9.69 17.83
N ILE A 21 -0.63 -9.89 16.53
CA ILE A 21 0.16 -8.99 15.69
C ILE A 21 -0.77 -7.95 15.08
N LEU A 22 -0.31 -6.70 15.02
CA LEU A 22 -1.07 -5.59 14.46
C LEU A 22 -0.42 -5.12 13.15
N TYR A 23 -1.12 -5.28 12.03
CA TYR A 23 -0.73 -4.68 10.76
C TYR A 23 -1.39 -3.30 10.62
N TRP A 24 -0.57 -2.24 10.67
CA TRP A 24 -0.98 -0.87 10.39
C TRP A 24 -0.92 -0.64 8.89
N MET A 25 -2.08 -0.74 8.24
CA MET A 25 -2.24 -0.44 6.83
C MET A 25 -2.53 1.06 6.68
N GLN A 26 -1.80 1.73 5.79
CA GLN A 26 -2.01 3.14 5.50
C GLN A 26 -1.84 3.43 4.00
N SER A 27 -0.64 3.21 3.48
CA SER A 27 -0.24 3.56 2.11
C SER A 27 -0.39 2.38 1.14
N SER A 28 -0.50 1.15 1.63
CA SER A 28 -0.57 -0.07 0.81
C SER A 28 -1.91 -0.78 0.94
N GLN A 29 -2.98 -0.15 0.43
CA GLN A 29 -4.36 -0.63 0.57
C GLN A 29 -4.68 -1.77 -0.42
N ARG A 30 -3.99 -2.90 -0.26
CA ARG A 30 -4.14 -4.11 -1.08
C ARG A 30 -3.71 -5.35 -0.29
N THR A 31 -4.15 -6.53 -0.71
CA THR A 31 -3.67 -7.81 -0.16
C THR A 31 -2.62 -8.47 -1.06
N GLU A 32 -2.74 -8.32 -2.37
CA GLU A 32 -1.79 -8.86 -3.33
C GLU A 32 -0.51 -8.02 -3.42
N TYR A 33 0.65 -8.68 -3.47
CA TYR A 33 1.96 -7.99 -3.51
C TYR A 33 2.12 -6.91 -2.43
N ASN A 34 1.58 -7.18 -1.23
CA ASN A 34 1.75 -6.35 -0.04
C ASN A 34 2.83 -6.97 0.87
N LEU A 35 4.04 -6.43 0.79
CA LEU A 35 5.18 -6.97 1.54
C LEU A 35 5.03 -6.70 3.04
N ALA A 36 4.41 -5.59 3.45
CA ALA A 36 4.18 -5.27 4.85
C ALA A 36 3.21 -6.26 5.50
N LEU A 37 2.09 -6.56 4.83
CA LEU A 37 1.13 -7.58 5.24
C LEU A 37 1.78 -8.96 5.30
N THR A 38 2.50 -9.38 4.24
CA THR A 38 3.19 -10.67 4.24
C THR A 38 4.21 -10.76 5.39
N TYR A 39 4.97 -9.69 5.64
CA TYR A 39 5.89 -9.64 6.77
C TYR A 39 5.17 -9.82 8.11
N ALA A 40 4.04 -9.12 8.29
CA ALA A 40 3.21 -9.24 9.49
C ALA A 40 2.69 -10.66 9.69
N ILE A 41 2.18 -11.31 8.63
CA ILE A 41 1.70 -12.71 8.69
C ILE A 41 2.84 -13.65 9.07
N LEU A 42 4.02 -13.50 8.46
CA LEU A 42 5.19 -14.33 8.79
C LEU A 42 5.61 -14.18 10.26
N LYS A 43 5.52 -12.97 10.83
CA LYS A 43 5.79 -12.75 12.26
C LYS A 43 4.69 -13.34 13.15
N ALA A 44 3.43 -13.23 12.75
CA ALA A 44 2.30 -13.82 13.45
C ALA A 44 2.43 -15.35 13.53
N ASN A 45 2.75 -15.98 12.40
CA ASN A 45 2.99 -17.42 12.31
C ASN A 45 4.18 -17.86 13.17
N LYS A 46 5.31 -17.12 13.12
CA LYS A 46 6.48 -17.42 13.95
C LYS A 46 6.19 -17.35 15.46
N LEU A 47 5.28 -16.47 15.87
CA LEU A 47 4.91 -16.28 17.28
C LEU A 47 3.67 -17.09 17.68
N ASN A 48 3.06 -17.83 16.75
CA ASN A 48 1.80 -18.53 16.94
C ASN A 48 0.69 -17.63 17.51
N LYS A 49 0.59 -16.41 16.98
CA LYS A 49 -0.41 -15.40 17.36
C LYS A 49 -1.33 -15.09 16.16
N PRO A 50 -2.61 -14.72 16.41
CA PRO A 50 -3.45 -14.13 15.36
C PRO A 50 -2.88 -12.78 14.90
N ILE A 51 -3.30 -12.34 13.72
CA ILE A 51 -2.99 -11.03 13.15
C ILE A 51 -4.29 -10.28 12.87
N ILE A 52 -4.31 -8.99 13.15
CA ILE A 52 -5.39 -8.07 12.75
C ILE A 52 -4.81 -6.96 11.87
N ALA A 53 -5.61 -6.46 10.94
CA ALA A 53 -5.31 -5.27 10.15
C ALA A 53 -6.04 -4.06 10.72
N PHE A 54 -5.41 -2.89 10.70
CA PHE A 54 -5.99 -1.64 11.16
C PHE A 54 -5.81 -0.54 10.11
N PHE A 55 -6.86 0.24 9.91
CA PHE A 55 -6.87 1.47 9.14
C PHE A 55 -7.60 2.58 9.91
N GLY A 56 -6.95 3.74 10.06
CA GLY A 56 -7.57 4.93 10.65
C GLY A 56 -7.98 5.94 9.57
N ILE A 57 -9.18 6.48 9.66
CA ILE A 57 -9.66 7.56 8.79
C ILE A 57 -9.48 8.90 9.51
N THR A 58 -8.88 9.86 8.81
CA THR A 58 -8.87 11.28 9.20
C THR A 58 -9.77 12.03 8.22
N PRO A 59 -11.04 12.34 8.57
CA PRO A 59 -11.97 13.04 7.67
C PRO A 59 -11.42 14.40 7.20
N THR A 60 -10.74 15.10 8.11
CA THR A 60 -10.11 16.41 7.85
C THR A 60 -8.71 16.28 7.22
N TYR A 61 -8.45 15.20 6.47
CA TYR A 61 -7.15 15.04 5.82
C TYR A 61 -6.92 16.20 4.85
N PRO A 62 -5.78 16.91 4.93
CA PRO A 62 -5.58 18.14 4.16
C PRO A 62 -5.80 17.92 2.66
N LYS A 63 -6.67 18.74 2.06
CA LYS A 63 -6.98 18.74 0.61
C LYS A 63 -7.66 17.46 0.09
N ALA A 64 -8.08 16.55 0.97
CA ALA A 64 -8.97 15.46 0.58
C ALA A 64 -10.42 15.97 0.50
N ASN A 65 -11.19 15.39 -0.40
CA ASN A 65 -12.60 15.71 -0.63
C ASN A 65 -13.37 14.40 -0.86
N ARG A 66 -14.69 14.49 -1.01
CA ARG A 66 -15.59 13.34 -1.11
C ARG A 66 -15.17 12.31 -2.18
N ARG A 67 -14.64 12.77 -3.32
CA ARG A 67 -14.14 11.90 -4.40
C ARG A 67 -13.00 11.00 -3.94
N HIS A 68 -12.04 11.56 -3.21
CA HIS A 68 -10.89 10.79 -2.70
C HIS A 68 -11.34 9.74 -1.68
N PHE A 69 -12.22 10.12 -0.74
CA PHE A 69 -12.72 9.21 0.27
C PHE A 69 -13.55 8.08 -0.33
N GLN A 70 -14.43 8.37 -1.29
CA GLN A 70 -15.20 7.31 -1.96
C GLN A 70 -14.27 6.29 -2.63
N PHE A 71 -13.31 6.76 -3.44
CA PHE A 71 -12.37 5.87 -4.14
C PHE A 71 -11.54 5.03 -3.15
N MET A 72 -11.08 5.63 -2.05
CA MET A 72 -10.37 4.92 -1.00
C MET A 72 -11.23 3.83 -0.34
N LEU A 73 -12.47 4.16 0.03
CA LEU A 73 -13.37 3.27 0.75
C LEU A 73 -13.87 2.10 -0.11
N GLU A 74 -14.09 2.33 -1.40
CA GLU A 74 -14.35 1.27 -2.39
C GLU A 74 -13.21 0.23 -2.38
N GLY A 75 -11.95 0.70 -2.35
CA GLY A 75 -10.79 -0.19 -2.27
C GLY A 75 -10.64 -0.87 -0.92
N LEU A 76 -10.83 -0.15 0.19
CA LEU A 76 -10.75 -0.72 1.53
C LEU A 76 -11.81 -1.80 1.77
N LYS A 77 -13.00 -1.68 1.17
CA LYS A 77 -14.02 -2.74 1.18
C LYS A 77 -13.52 -4.02 0.51
N GLU A 78 -12.83 -3.90 -0.63
CA GLU A 78 -12.24 -5.06 -1.32
C GLU A 78 -11.12 -5.69 -0.48
N VAL A 79 -10.29 -4.87 0.17
CA VAL A 79 -9.24 -5.34 1.09
C VAL A 79 -9.86 -6.10 2.27
N ASN A 80 -10.90 -5.55 2.90
CA ASN A 80 -11.60 -6.23 4.00
C ASN A 80 -12.08 -7.62 3.58
N ASN A 81 -12.78 -7.71 2.44
CA ASN A 81 -13.29 -8.99 1.93
C ASN A 81 -12.15 -9.99 1.63
N SER A 82 -11.01 -9.49 1.14
CA SER A 82 -9.85 -10.34 0.81
C SER A 82 -9.10 -10.82 2.06
N LEU A 83 -8.98 -9.97 3.09
CA LEU A 83 -8.41 -10.32 4.39
C LEU A 83 -9.30 -11.31 5.15
N GLU A 84 -10.62 -11.12 5.11
CA GLU A 84 -11.59 -12.00 5.76
C GLU A 84 -11.50 -13.43 5.21
N LYS A 85 -11.38 -13.59 3.88
CA LYS A 85 -11.20 -14.90 3.22
C LYS A 85 -9.97 -15.68 3.70
N ILE A 86 -8.95 -15.00 4.20
CA ILE A 86 -7.74 -15.63 4.75
C ILE A 86 -7.71 -15.60 6.29
N GLY A 87 -8.82 -15.23 6.94
CA GLY A 87 -8.97 -15.28 8.39
C GLY A 87 -8.37 -14.10 9.14
N ILE A 88 -8.27 -12.92 8.51
CA ILE A 88 -7.75 -11.69 9.12
C ILE A 88 -8.89 -10.69 9.31
N LYS A 89 -9.14 -10.29 10.56
CA LYS A 89 -10.03 -9.19 10.93
C LYS A 89 -9.43 -7.85 10.53
N THR A 90 -10.24 -7.01 9.91
CA THR A 90 -9.90 -5.60 9.63
C THR A 90 -10.64 -4.68 10.59
N ILE A 91 -9.93 -3.72 11.16
CA ILE A 91 -10.47 -2.67 12.03
C ILE A 91 -10.38 -1.34 11.29
N LEU A 92 -11.53 -0.72 11.05
CA LEU A 92 -11.66 0.61 10.46
C LEU A 92 -12.20 1.57 11.52
N LEU A 93 -11.47 2.65 11.82
CA LEU A 93 -11.91 3.64 12.81
C LEU A 93 -11.97 5.04 12.19
N ASN A 94 -13.03 5.81 12.49
CA ASN A 94 -13.05 7.26 12.29
C ASN A 94 -12.20 7.94 13.37
N LYS A 95 -10.88 7.75 13.27
CA LYS A 95 -9.89 8.20 14.25
C LYS A 95 -8.56 8.38 13.54
N SER A 96 -7.83 9.41 13.94
CA SER A 96 -6.49 9.66 13.41
C SER A 96 -5.62 8.39 13.54
N PRO A 97 -4.94 7.95 12.46
CA PRO A 97 -4.22 6.67 12.41
C PRO A 97 -3.29 6.43 13.59
N GLU A 98 -2.50 7.45 13.97
CA GLU A 98 -1.54 7.38 15.05
C GLU A 98 -2.21 7.23 16.43
N LYS A 99 -3.43 7.72 16.60
CA LYS A 99 -4.17 7.54 17.86
C LYS A 99 -4.84 6.17 17.91
N GLY A 100 -5.41 5.70 16.80
CA GLY A 100 -6.04 4.38 16.72
C GLY A 100 -5.01 3.25 16.91
N ILE A 101 -3.82 3.39 16.31
CA ILE A 101 -2.77 2.39 16.46
C ILE A 101 -2.26 2.30 17.91
N ILE A 102 -2.15 3.42 18.64
CA ILE A 102 -1.72 3.44 20.05
C ILE A 102 -2.70 2.67 20.93
N ASP A 103 -4.01 2.80 20.70
CA ASP A 103 -5.00 2.07 21.49
C ASP A 103 -4.95 0.56 21.25
N LEU A 104 -4.85 0.15 19.99
CA LEU A 104 -4.72 -1.26 19.63
C LEU A 104 -3.36 -1.85 20.03
N ALA A 105 -2.31 -1.03 20.12
CA ALA A 105 -0.98 -1.48 20.53
C ALA A 105 -0.91 -2.04 21.96
N LYS A 106 -1.85 -1.65 22.83
CA LYS A 106 -1.92 -2.11 24.24
C LYS A 106 -1.98 -3.64 24.35
N ASP A 107 -2.64 -4.29 23.41
CA ASP A 107 -2.79 -5.75 23.33
C ASP A 107 -1.95 -6.40 22.20
N SER A 108 -1.09 -5.62 21.54
CA SER A 108 -0.29 -6.10 20.41
C SER A 108 1.11 -6.53 20.83
N CYS A 109 1.56 -7.69 20.35
CA CYS A 109 2.92 -8.20 20.54
C CYS A 109 3.96 -7.40 19.75
N LEU A 110 3.55 -6.88 18.59
CA LEU A 110 4.37 -6.27 17.54
C LEU A 110 3.43 -5.55 16.57
N ILE A 111 3.87 -4.38 16.10
CA ILE A 111 3.21 -3.62 15.04
C ILE A 111 4.08 -3.66 13.79
N VAL A 112 3.46 -3.93 12.64
CA VAL A 112 4.08 -3.80 11.32
C VAL A 112 3.32 -2.74 10.54
N ALA A 113 3.99 -1.70 10.08
CA ALA A 113 3.41 -0.63 9.27
C ALA A 113 3.97 -0.66 7.85
N ASP A 114 3.18 -0.28 6.85
CA ASP A 114 3.73 0.07 5.54
C ASP A 114 4.44 1.43 5.59
N LYS A 115 5.43 1.68 4.72
CA LYS A 115 6.20 2.93 4.71
C LYS A 115 5.43 4.09 4.07
N GLY A 116 5.40 5.23 4.77
CA GLY A 116 4.93 6.50 4.24
C GLY A 116 6.06 7.50 3.97
N TYR A 117 6.02 8.17 2.82
CA TYR A 117 7.11 9.07 2.39
C TYR A 117 6.88 10.54 2.75
N ILE A 118 5.61 10.95 2.86
CA ILE A 118 5.21 12.33 3.13
C ILE A 118 5.35 12.70 4.61
N LYS A 119 5.51 14.00 4.87
CA LYS A 119 5.75 14.56 6.20
C LYS A 119 4.71 14.10 7.25
N THR A 120 3.43 14.14 6.91
CA THR A 120 2.34 13.79 7.84
C THR A 120 2.44 12.33 8.31
N ILE A 121 2.65 11.38 7.39
CA ILE A 121 2.76 9.96 7.75
C ILE A 121 4.03 9.70 8.56
N LYS A 122 5.16 10.32 8.20
CA LYS A 122 6.40 10.25 8.99
C LYS A 122 6.20 10.77 10.42
N GLN A 123 5.43 11.84 10.60
CA GLN A 123 5.09 12.39 11.92
C GLN A 123 4.20 11.43 12.71
N TRP A 124 3.20 10.82 12.08
CA TRP A 124 2.37 9.79 12.71
C TRP A 124 3.17 8.58 13.18
N HIS A 125 4.05 8.04 12.33
CA HIS A 125 4.94 6.94 12.68
C HIS A 125 5.86 7.29 13.84
N LYS A 126 6.49 8.48 13.80
CA LYS A 126 7.36 8.96 14.89
C LYS A 126 6.58 9.14 16.21
N PHE A 127 5.38 9.70 16.14
CA PHE A 127 4.53 9.88 17.31
C PHE A 127 4.13 8.52 17.91
N ALA A 128 3.59 7.60 17.11
CA ALA A 128 3.22 6.27 17.56
C ALA A 128 4.42 5.50 18.13
N ALA A 129 5.59 5.55 17.48
CA ALA A 129 6.82 4.89 17.94
C ALA A 129 7.22 5.28 19.37
N GLY A 130 6.97 6.54 19.76
CA GLY A 130 7.26 7.06 21.11
C GLY A 130 6.16 6.84 22.14
N GLN A 131 5.01 6.28 21.76
CA GLN A 131 3.85 6.07 22.64
C GLN A 131 3.50 4.59 22.85
N VAL A 132 3.92 3.71 21.94
CA VAL A 132 3.67 2.27 22.05
C VAL A 132 4.76 1.56 22.83
N GLU A 133 4.39 0.48 23.55
CA GLU A 133 5.31 -0.30 24.40
C GLU A 133 5.73 -1.65 23.79
N CYS A 134 5.56 -1.79 22.47
CA CYS A 134 5.93 -2.96 21.70
C CYS A 134 6.72 -2.55 20.44
N PRO A 135 7.39 -3.49 19.76
CA PRO A 135 8.16 -3.17 18.56
C PRO A 135 7.24 -2.60 17.48
N LEU A 136 7.61 -1.45 16.93
CA LEU A 136 7.01 -0.89 15.73
C LEU A 136 8.00 -1.02 14.58
N ILE A 137 7.62 -1.80 13.57
CA ILE A 137 8.45 -2.10 12.40
C ILE A 137 7.79 -1.50 11.16
N GLU A 138 8.55 -0.74 10.38
CA GLU A 138 8.15 -0.24 9.08
C GLU A 138 8.67 -1.15 7.96
N VAL A 139 7.83 -1.42 6.96
CA VAL A 139 8.19 -2.21 5.77
C VAL A 139 7.90 -1.41 4.50
N GLU A 140 8.95 -1.21 3.70
CA GLU A 140 8.90 -0.46 2.45
C GLU A 140 8.42 -1.32 1.27
N ASP A 141 7.17 -1.13 0.84
CA ASP A 141 6.52 -2.00 -0.15
C ASP A 141 5.82 -1.28 -1.32
N ASN A 142 5.75 0.06 -1.29
CA ASN A 142 5.17 0.90 -2.36
C ASN A 142 6.18 1.37 -3.43
N VAL A 143 7.40 0.85 -3.37
CA VAL A 143 8.48 1.07 -4.33
C VAL A 143 9.09 -0.28 -4.73
N VAL A 144 9.53 -0.37 -5.98
CA VAL A 144 10.26 -1.52 -6.50
C VAL A 144 11.57 -1.65 -5.76
N ILE A 145 12.31 -0.56 -5.51
CA ILE A 145 13.58 -0.63 -4.78
C ILE A 145 13.47 0.24 -3.53
N PRO A 146 13.88 -0.24 -2.33
CA PRO A 146 13.91 0.61 -1.14
C PRO A 146 14.68 1.90 -1.40
N VAL A 147 14.15 3.05 -1.02
CA VAL A 147 14.74 4.36 -1.39
C VAL A 147 16.19 4.48 -0.90
N GLU A 148 16.47 4.03 0.32
CA GLU A 148 17.82 4.04 0.91
C GLU A 148 18.80 3.10 0.17
N GLU A 149 18.29 2.10 -0.56
CA GLU A 149 19.10 1.22 -1.40
C GLU A 149 19.40 1.83 -2.77
N VAL A 150 18.54 2.71 -3.29
CA VAL A 150 18.80 3.40 -4.56
C VAL A 150 19.89 4.45 -4.38
N SER A 151 19.76 5.32 -3.38
CA SER A 151 20.74 6.37 -3.10
C SER A 151 20.73 6.77 -1.62
N GLY A 152 21.91 7.07 -1.07
CA GLY A 152 22.07 7.66 0.26
C GLY A 152 21.88 9.17 0.31
N LYS A 153 21.52 9.80 -0.81
CA LYS A 153 21.29 11.24 -0.94
C LYS A 153 20.22 11.53 -2.00
N GLU A 154 19.73 12.76 -1.99
CA GLU A 154 18.90 13.29 -3.07
C GLU A 154 19.64 13.28 -4.41
N GLU A 155 18.95 12.81 -5.45
CA GLU A 155 19.44 12.80 -6.83
C GLU A 155 18.82 13.98 -7.59
N TYR A 156 19.64 14.78 -8.26
CA TYR A 156 19.18 16.01 -8.89
C TYR A 156 18.45 15.80 -10.22
N SER A 157 18.54 14.60 -10.83
CA SER A 157 17.84 14.30 -12.08
C SER A 157 17.61 12.81 -12.30
N ALA A 158 16.67 12.51 -13.20
CA ALA A 158 16.45 11.15 -13.70
C ALA A 158 17.73 10.52 -14.27
N ALA A 159 18.63 11.32 -14.87
CA ALA A 159 19.86 10.82 -15.47
C ALA A 159 20.83 10.24 -14.43
N THR A 160 20.84 10.75 -13.20
CA THR A 160 21.73 10.26 -12.14
C THR A 160 21.15 9.12 -11.32
N ILE A 161 19.83 9.11 -11.13
CA ILE A 161 19.16 8.03 -10.39
C ILE A 161 18.93 6.77 -11.26
N ARG A 162 18.66 6.93 -12.56
CA ARG A 162 18.41 5.81 -13.50
C ARG A 162 19.46 4.71 -13.45
N PRO A 163 20.77 4.97 -13.60
CA PRO A 163 21.77 3.88 -13.57
C PRO A 163 21.79 3.12 -12.23
N LYS A 164 21.47 3.79 -11.11
CA LYS A 164 21.40 3.16 -9.78
C LYS A 164 20.18 2.25 -9.66
N ILE A 165 19.03 2.69 -10.14
CA ILE A 165 17.79 1.92 -10.21
C ILE A 165 17.98 0.69 -11.11
N LEU A 166 18.45 0.89 -12.35
CA LEU A 166 18.58 -0.19 -13.34
C LEU A 166 19.53 -1.30 -12.85
N LYS A 167 20.63 -0.93 -12.18
CA LYS A 167 21.57 -1.90 -11.59
C LYS A 167 20.94 -2.81 -10.53
N LYS A 168 19.91 -2.33 -9.82
CA LYS A 168 19.28 -3.05 -8.70
C LYS A 168 17.91 -3.65 -9.04
N THR A 169 17.24 -3.18 -10.08
CA THR A 169 15.83 -3.51 -10.40
C THR A 169 15.56 -5.02 -10.36
N GLN A 170 16.36 -5.82 -11.06
CA GLN A 170 16.15 -7.28 -11.14
C GLN A 170 16.23 -7.98 -9.77
N ASN A 171 17.02 -7.46 -8.83
CA ASN A 171 17.16 -8.03 -7.50
C ASN A 171 15.90 -7.84 -6.64
N TYR A 172 15.02 -6.90 -7.01
CA TYR A 172 13.85 -6.53 -6.22
C TYR A 172 12.51 -6.85 -6.90
N LEU A 173 12.52 -7.34 -8.15
CA LEU A 173 11.35 -7.87 -8.85
C LEU A 173 11.04 -9.31 -8.45
N THR A 174 10.99 -9.58 -7.15
CA THR A 174 10.72 -10.92 -6.64
C THR A 174 9.23 -11.22 -6.66
N LYS A 175 8.84 -12.37 -7.23
CA LYS A 175 7.48 -12.90 -7.12
C LYS A 175 7.16 -13.17 -5.65
N LEU A 176 6.03 -12.64 -5.17
CA LEU A 176 5.55 -12.88 -3.82
C LEU A 176 4.62 -14.09 -3.83
N GLY A 177 4.95 -15.12 -3.05
CA GLY A 177 4.06 -16.28 -2.87
C GLY A 177 2.90 -15.95 -1.94
N GLU A 178 1.80 -16.71 -2.07
CA GLU A 178 0.70 -16.62 -1.13
C GLU A 178 1.16 -16.96 0.29
N THR A 179 0.77 -16.14 1.27
CA THR A 179 1.07 -16.36 2.68
C THR A 179 -0.21 -16.18 3.48
N LYS A 180 -0.59 -17.18 4.27
CA LYS A 180 -1.80 -17.17 5.11
C LYS A 180 -1.45 -17.25 6.59
N PRO A 181 -2.25 -16.63 7.47
CA PRO A 181 -2.06 -16.77 8.91
C PRO A 181 -2.40 -18.19 9.38
N VAL A 182 -1.66 -18.70 10.36
CA VAL A 182 -1.94 -19.99 11.02
C VAL A 182 -3.13 -19.87 11.97
N ARG A 183 -3.30 -18.71 12.61
CA ARG A 183 -4.42 -18.44 13.54
C ARG A 183 -5.33 -17.37 12.98
N ASN A 184 -6.62 -17.68 12.97
CA ASN A 184 -7.68 -16.78 12.56
C ASN A 184 -7.91 -15.68 13.64
N SER A 185 -8.30 -14.48 13.23
CA SER A 185 -8.65 -13.36 14.11
C SER A 185 -10.08 -12.84 13.98
N LEU A 186 -10.92 -13.47 13.15
CA LEU A 186 -12.29 -13.05 12.87
C LEU A 186 -13.19 -13.05 14.11
N ASP A 187 -12.98 -13.99 15.04
CA ASP A 187 -13.69 -14.10 16.32
C ASP A 187 -13.21 -13.08 17.37
N LEU A 188 -12.21 -12.24 17.05
CA LEU A 188 -11.81 -11.16 17.94
C LEU A 188 -12.77 -9.98 17.82
N GLU A 189 -13.30 -9.58 18.97
CA GLU A 189 -14.24 -8.47 19.07
C GLU A 189 -13.53 -7.12 19.16
N PHE A 190 -13.88 -6.23 18.23
CA PHE A 190 -13.40 -4.85 18.16
C PHE A 190 -14.53 -3.94 17.67
N ALA A 191 -14.59 -2.73 18.22
CA ALA A 191 -15.34 -1.67 17.56
C ALA A 191 -14.70 -1.36 16.20
N THR A 192 -15.50 -1.38 15.14
CA THR A 192 -15.08 -1.04 13.78
C THR A 192 -16.26 -0.47 13.03
N LEU A 193 -15.98 0.49 12.15
CA LEU A 193 -16.95 0.98 11.19
C LEU A 193 -17.36 -0.13 10.23
N ASN A 194 -18.60 -0.06 9.74
CA ASN A 194 -19.14 -0.97 8.77
C ASN A 194 -18.77 -0.52 7.34
N PHE A 195 -17.93 -1.30 6.66
CA PHE A 195 -17.54 -1.07 5.26
C PHE A 195 -18.71 -1.00 4.27
N ASN A 196 -19.90 -1.50 4.65
CA ASN A 196 -21.09 -1.50 3.81
C ASN A 196 -22.09 -0.39 4.14
N ASP A 197 -21.89 0.35 5.23
CA ASP A 197 -22.79 1.42 5.62
C ASP A 197 -22.33 2.77 5.05
N ASN A 198 -23.02 3.21 4.01
CA ASN A 198 -22.76 4.49 3.37
C ASN A 198 -23.01 5.69 4.31
N LYS A 199 -23.78 5.52 5.40
CA LYS A 199 -24.06 6.59 6.38
C LYS A 199 -22.86 6.88 7.27
N GLU A 200 -22.24 5.85 7.85
CA GLU A 200 -21.01 6.03 8.63
C GLU A 200 -19.88 6.65 7.79
N ILE A 201 -19.91 6.38 6.48
CA ILE A 201 -19.00 6.94 5.48
C ILE A 201 -19.38 8.37 5.05
N SER A 202 -20.67 8.73 5.01
CA SER A 202 -21.11 10.10 4.71
C SER A 202 -20.91 11.05 5.87
N ASP A 203 -20.92 10.53 7.10
CA ASP A 203 -20.70 11.31 8.32
C ASP A 203 -19.21 11.68 8.53
N LEU A 204 -18.34 11.23 7.64
CA LEU A 204 -16.97 11.74 7.53
C LEU A 204 -17.06 13.19 7.02
N ASP A 205 -16.97 14.16 7.94
CA ASP A 205 -16.89 15.60 7.67
C ASP A 205 -15.78 15.90 6.66
N SER A 206 -16.15 15.87 5.38
CA SER A 206 -15.26 15.91 4.23
C SER A 206 -15.78 16.93 3.23
N ASP A 207 -14.86 17.58 2.53
CA ASP A 207 -15.21 18.60 1.55
C ASP A 207 -16.06 18.00 0.41
N GLU A 208 -17.31 18.46 0.29
CA GLU A 208 -18.27 18.04 -0.74
C GLU A 208 -18.23 18.88 -2.01
N SER A 209 -17.34 19.88 -2.11
CA SER A 209 -17.25 20.76 -3.28
C SER A 209 -16.94 20.02 -4.58
N VAL A 210 -16.32 18.84 -4.48
CA VAL A 210 -15.94 18.01 -5.62
C VAL A 210 -16.62 16.63 -5.54
N LYS A 211 -17.50 16.37 -6.50
CA LYS A 211 -18.24 15.11 -6.59
C LYS A 211 -17.34 13.92 -7.00
N PRO A 212 -17.69 12.70 -6.55
CA PRO A 212 -17.11 11.45 -7.04
C PRO A 212 -17.16 11.31 -8.58
N VAL A 213 -16.25 10.52 -9.14
CA VAL A 213 -16.17 10.27 -10.60
C VAL A 213 -16.65 8.85 -10.88
N GLY A 214 -17.52 8.67 -11.88
CA GLY A 214 -18.00 7.33 -12.26
C GLY A 214 -16.99 6.49 -13.05
N TYR A 215 -16.02 7.13 -13.70
CA TYR A 215 -15.02 6.47 -14.55
C TYR A 215 -13.97 5.68 -13.75
N PHE A 216 -13.62 6.15 -12.55
CA PHE A 216 -12.62 5.51 -11.70
C PHE A 216 -13.31 4.96 -10.45
N LYS A 217 -13.33 3.64 -10.35
CA LYS A 217 -13.77 2.92 -9.16
C LYS A 217 -12.55 2.37 -8.42
N GLY A 218 -12.52 2.53 -7.10
CA GLY A 218 -11.44 2.04 -6.25
C GLY A 218 -11.45 0.52 -6.09
N GLY A 219 -10.28 -0.06 -5.85
CA GLY A 219 -10.09 -1.49 -5.63
C GLY A 219 -8.92 -2.07 -6.42
N SER A 220 -8.35 -3.16 -5.89
CA SER A 220 -7.24 -3.86 -6.55
C SER A 220 -7.74 -4.54 -7.83
N SER A 221 -8.98 -5.03 -7.83
CA SER A 221 -9.62 -5.63 -9.00
C SER A 221 -9.76 -4.67 -10.18
N GLU A 222 -10.17 -3.43 -9.94
CA GLU A 222 -10.25 -2.40 -10.99
C GLU A 222 -8.86 -1.97 -11.48
N ALA A 223 -7.89 -1.84 -10.56
CA ALA A 223 -6.51 -1.59 -10.92
C ALA A 223 -5.94 -2.65 -11.87
N SER A 224 -6.21 -3.93 -11.58
CA SER A 224 -5.80 -5.06 -12.42
C SER A 224 -6.45 -5.01 -13.80
N LYS A 225 -7.74 -4.69 -13.90
CA LYS A 225 -8.43 -4.51 -15.20
C LYS A 225 -7.79 -3.40 -16.04
N HIS A 226 -7.47 -2.26 -15.41
CA HIS A 226 -6.78 -1.16 -16.09
C HIS A 226 -5.40 -1.58 -16.59
N LEU A 227 -4.63 -2.31 -15.78
CA LEU A 227 -3.31 -2.84 -16.16
C LEU A 227 -3.41 -3.83 -17.33
N GLU A 228 -4.34 -4.78 -17.26
CA GLU A 228 -4.56 -5.78 -18.32
C GLU A 228 -4.96 -5.12 -19.63
N ASN A 229 -5.89 -4.17 -19.59
CA ASN A 229 -6.29 -3.39 -20.75
C ASN A 229 -5.11 -2.59 -21.32
N PHE A 230 -4.32 -1.95 -20.47
CA PHE A 230 -3.13 -1.20 -20.89
C PHE A 230 -2.12 -2.10 -21.60
N ILE A 231 -1.76 -3.24 -21.00
CA ILE A 231 -0.82 -4.21 -21.58
C ILE A 231 -1.33 -4.72 -22.93
N LYS A 232 -2.62 -5.05 -23.02
CA LYS A 232 -3.21 -5.65 -24.22
C LYS A 232 -3.36 -4.67 -25.37
N ASN A 233 -3.80 -3.44 -25.07
CA ASN A 233 -4.35 -2.55 -26.09
C ASN A 233 -3.59 -1.22 -26.25
N LYS A 234 -2.67 -0.86 -25.35
CA LYS A 234 -2.09 0.51 -25.30
C LYS A 234 -0.58 0.53 -25.17
N LEU A 235 0.01 -0.48 -24.54
CA LEU A 235 1.43 -0.49 -24.19
C LEU A 235 2.35 -0.46 -25.42
N SER A 236 1.97 -1.10 -26.53
CA SER A 236 2.76 -1.08 -27.78
C SER A 236 3.00 0.33 -28.30
N ASP A 237 1.97 1.18 -28.20
CA ASP A 237 1.90 2.50 -28.81
C ASP A 237 2.30 3.61 -27.81
N TYR A 238 2.45 3.24 -26.53
CA TYR A 238 2.81 4.14 -25.43
C TYR A 238 4.06 5.01 -25.72
N PRO A 239 5.17 4.50 -26.28
CA PRO A 239 6.35 5.32 -26.53
C PRO A 239 6.09 6.51 -27.45
N GLU A 240 5.23 6.33 -28.45
CA GLU A 240 4.94 7.33 -29.47
C GLU A 240 3.86 8.31 -29.00
N HIS A 241 2.86 7.82 -28.25
CA HIS A 241 1.66 8.58 -27.98
C HIS A 241 1.52 9.11 -26.54
N LYS A 242 2.39 8.73 -25.58
CA LYS A 242 2.23 9.12 -24.15
C LYS A 242 2.13 10.63 -23.89
N ASN A 243 2.58 11.46 -24.83
CA ASN A 243 2.55 12.93 -24.73
C ASN A 243 1.38 13.56 -25.49
N ASP A 244 0.58 12.78 -26.22
CA ASP A 244 -0.60 13.25 -26.93
C ASP A 244 -1.85 13.07 -26.06
N PRO A 245 -2.45 14.16 -25.54
CA PRO A 245 -3.65 14.07 -24.71
C PRO A 245 -4.89 13.56 -25.48
N ASN A 246 -4.86 13.50 -26.81
CA ASN A 246 -5.95 12.96 -27.63
C ASN A 246 -5.80 11.44 -27.85
N ALA A 247 -4.62 10.89 -27.57
CA ALA A 247 -4.38 9.47 -27.64
C ALA A 247 -4.73 8.82 -26.29
N ASP A 248 -5.75 7.97 -26.25
CA ASP A 248 -6.11 7.18 -25.06
C ASP A 248 -5.10 6.03 -24.83
N CYS A 249 -3.83 6.38 -24.63
CA CYS A 249 -2.71 5.43 -24.58
C CYS A 249 -2.10 5.29 -23.17
N LEU A 250 -2.56 6.07 -22.18
CA LEU A 250 -2.04 5.99 -20.80
C LEU A 250 -2.60 4.78 -20.04
N SER A 251 -1.88 4.35 -19.01
CA SER A 251 -2.29 3.19 -18.20
C SER A 251 -3.48 3.46 -17.27
N ASN A 252 -3.72 4.74 -16.94
CA ASN A 252 -4.74 5.16 -15.98
C ASN A 252 -4.58 4.53 -14.58
N LEU A 253 -3.35 4.14 -14.21
CA LEU A 253 -3.05 3.48 -12.94
C LEU A 253 -2.69 4.44 -11.80
N SER A 254 -2.55 5.75 -12.05
CA SER A 254 -2.10 6.71 -11.04
C SER A 254 -3.01 6.81 -9.80
N PRO A 255 -4.35 6.74 -9.89
CA PRO A 255 -5.19 6.76 -8.67
C PRO A 255 -4.97 5.51 -7.82
N TYR A 256 -4.82 4.35 -8.45
CA TYR A 256 -4.59 3.07 -7.79
C TYR A 256 -3.21 3.00 -7.14
N LEU A 257 -2.18 3.53 -7.81
CA LEU A 257 -0.83 3.66 -7.25
C LEU A 257 -0.80 4.64 -6.07
N HIS A 258 -1.57 5.74 -6.14
CA HIS A 258 -1.64 6.73 -5.06
C HIS A 258 -2.19 6.13 -3.75
N PHE A 259 -3.26 5.35 -3.82
CA PHE A 259 -3.84 4.65 -2.66
C PHE A 259 -3.18 3.30 -2.36
N GLY A 260 -2.17 2.89 -3.15
CA GLY A 260 -1.51 1.59 -3.02
C GLY A 260 -2.43 0.40 -3.24
N GLN A 261 -3.48 0.56 -4.04
CA GLN A 261 -4.41 -0.49 -4.46
C GLN A 261 -3.81 -1.42 -5.52
N ILE A 262 -2.62 -1.10 -6.04
CA ILE A 262 -1.83 -2.00 -6.89
C ILE A 262 -0.34 -1.84 -6.60
N SER A 263 0.40 -2.94 -6.57
CA SER A 263 1.83 -2.91 -6.32
C SER A 263 2.61 -2.48 -7.57
N PRO A 264 3.59 -1.58 -7.46
CA PRO A 264 4.50 -1.28 -8.56
C PRO A 264 5.38 -2.47 -8.95
N ILE A 265 5.69 -3.38 -8.00
CA ILE A 265 6.42 -4.62 -8.27
C ILE A 265 5.56 -5.52 -9.17
N TYR A 266 4.27 -5.62 -8.87
CA TYR A 266 3.32 -6.38 -9.68
C TYR A 266 3.21 -5.81 -11.10
N ILE A 267 3.00 -4.49 -11.22
CA ILE A 267 2.95 -3.82 -12.52
C ILE A 267 4.24 -4.05 -13.30
N ALA A 268 5.40 -3.80 -12.71
CA ALA A 268 6.68 -3.96 -13.38
C ALA A 268 6.90 -5.40 -13.87
N SER A 269 6.55 -6.39 -13.05
CA SER A 269 6.60 -7.81 -13.44
C SER A 269 5.70 -8.09 -14.65
N LYS A 270 4.47 -7.60 -14.66
CA LYS A 270 3.52 -7.81 -15.77
C LYS A 270 3.96 -7.12 -17.07
N ILE A 271 4.54 -5.92 -16.98
CA ILE A 271 5.08 -5.20 -18.13
C ILE A 271 6.28 -5.95 -18.73
N LEU A 272 7.17 -6.50 -17.90
CA LEU A 272 8.30 -7.30 -18.38
C LEU A 272 7.86 -8.58 -19.08
N GLU A 273 6.78 -9.20 -18.61
CA GLU A 273 6.17 -10.41 -19.19
C GLU A 273 5.34 -10.11 -20.47
N ALA A 274 4.99 -8.86 -20.76
CA ALA A 274 4.11 -8.50 -21.88
C ALA A 274 4.71 -8.84 -23.27
N PRO A 275 3.91 -9.27 -24.26
CA PRO A 275 4.38 -9.63 -25.60
C PRO A 275 4.53 -8.41 -26.53
N VAL A 276 5.23 -7.37 -26.07
CA VAL A 276 5.47 -6.13 -26.84
C VAL A 276 6.97 -5.86 -27.00
N SER A 277 7.33 -4.86 -27.81
CA SER A 277 8.71 -4.47 -28.03
C SER A 277 9.44 -4.09 -26.74
N LYS A 278 10.75 -4.31 -26.70
CA LYS A 278 11.58 -3.91 -25.55
C LYS A 278 11.48 -2.40 -25.28
N ALA A 279 11.45 -1.59 -26.34
CA ALA A 279 11.32 -0.14 -26.24
C ALA A 279 10.01 0.28 -25.54
N ALA A 280 8.89 -0.38 -25.85
CA ALA A 280 7.61 -0.15 -25.18
C ALA A 280 7.68 -0.42 -23.68
N LYS A 281 8.28 -1.56 -23.29
CA LYS A 281 8.47 -1.92 -21.88
C LYS A 281 9.34 -0.90 -21.16
N GLU A 282 10.49 -0.55 -21.74
CA GLU A 282 11.44 0.39 -21.15
C GLU A 282 10.84 1.80 -21.01
N ALA A 283 10.09 2.28 -22.00
CA ALA A 283 9.43 3.58 -21.96
C ALA A 283 8.43 3.69 -20.80
N TYR A 284 7.67 2.63 -20.52
CA TYR A 284 6.73 2.63 -19.39
C TYR A 284 7.42 2.42 -18.05
N LEU A 285 8.42 1.52 -17.97
CA LEU A 285 9.16 1.27 -16.73
C LEU A 285 10.01 2.47 -16.29
N GLU A 286 10.47 3.32 -17.21
CA GLU A 286 11.09 4.61 -16.87
C GLU A 286 10.11 5.50 -16.08
N GLU A 287 8.86 5.62 -16.51
CA GLU A 287 7.86 6.44 -15.80
C GLU A 287 7.44 5.80 -14.46
N LEU A 288 7.21 4.47 -14.46
CA LEU A 288 6.75 3.74 -13.27
C LEU A 288 7.81 3.64 -12.16
N ILE A 289 9.09 3.48 -12.52
CA ILE A 289 10.16 3.21 -11.55
C ILE A 289 11.06 4.43 -11.43
N VAL A 290 11.63 4.95 -12.52
CA VAL A 290 12.65 6.00 -12.45
C VAL A 290 12.06 7.38 -12.11
N ARG A 291 10.87 7.70 -12.62
CA ARG A 291 10.23 9.01 -12.37
C ARG A 291 9.40 9.04 -11.09
N ARG A 292 8.80 7.91 -10.75
CA ARG A 292 7.91 7.78 -9.59
C ARG A 292 8.67 7.59 -8.27
N GLU A 293 9.78 6.86 -8.27
CA GLU A 293 10.60 6.56 -7.09
C GLU A 293 11.74 7.56 -6.89
#